data_AF-A0A5Z9ZP86-F1
#
_entry.id   AF-A0A5Z9ZP86-F1
#
_cell.length_a   1.000
_cell.length_b   1.000
_cell.length_c   1.000
_cell.angle_alpha   90.00
_cell.angle_beta   90.00
_cell.angle_gamma   90.00
#
_symmetry.space_group_name_H-M   'P 1'
#
loop_
_entity.id
_entity.type
_entity.pdbx_description
1 polymer ?
#
loop_
_entity_poly.entity_id
_entity_poly.type
_entity_poly.pdbx_seq_one_letter_code
_entity_poly.pdbx_strand_id
1 'polypeptide(L)' 'MLRFVKPGDIFCFKLDEDRYCFGRIITLM' A
#
# COMPACT_ATOMS: atom_id res chain seq x y z
N MET A 1 0.90 6.88 -13.93
CA MET A 1 -0.47 7.03 -13.40
C MET A 1 -0.37 7.48 -11.95
N LEU A 2 -0.41 8.80 -11.70
CA LEU A 2 -0.45 9.32 -10.34
C LEU A 2 -1.88 9.14 -9.80
N ARG A 3 -2.10 8.09 -9.00
CA ARG A 3 -3.30 8.01 -8.17
C ARG A 3 -3.00 8.76 -6.87
N PHE A 4 -3.84 9.74 -6.56
CA PHE A 4 -3.88 10.30 -5.21
C PHE A 4 -4.24 9.16 -4.26
N VAL A 5 -3.34 8.93 -3.32
CA VAL A 5 -3.47 7.94 -2.28
C VAL A 5 -4.57 8.41 -1.31
N LYS A 6 -5.49 7.52 -0.92
CA LYS A 6 -6.58 7.82 0.02
C LYS A 6 -6.63 6.80 1.17
N PRO A 7 -7.13 7.17 2.35
CA PRO A 7 -7.47 6.19 3.38
C PRO A 7 -8.45 5.16 2.81
N GLY A 8 -8.19 3.88 3.08
CA GLY A 8 -8.94 2.75 2.54
C GLY A 8 -8.28 2.10 1.31
N ASP A 9 -7.35 2.77 0.63
CA ASP A 9 -6.64 2.19 -0.51
C ASP A 9 -5.79 1.00 -0.06
N ILE A 10 -5.82 -0.07 -0.86
CA ILE A 10 -5.00 -1.27 -0.69
C ILE A 10 -3.83 -1.22 -1.66
N PHE A 11 -2.62 -1.46 -1.16
CA PHE A 11 -1.40 -1.48 -1.97
C PHE A 11 -0.59 -2.75 -1.70
N CYS A 12 0.11 -3.21 -2.73
CA CYS A 12 1.07 -4.31 -2.63
C CYS A 12 2.47 -3.72 -2.47
N PHE A 13 3.28 -4.31 -1.59
CA PHE A 13 4.69 -3.97 -1.44
C PHE A 13 5.52 -5.22 -1.20
N LYS A 14 6.79 -5.16 -1.58
CA LYS A 14 7.76 -6.21 -1.32
C LYS A 14 8.25 -6.08 0.12
N LEU A 15 8.12 -7.13 0.93
CA LEU A 15 8.61 -7.17 2.31
C LEU A 15 10.07 -7.63 2.35
N ASP A 16 10.41 -8.66 1.58
CA ASP A 16 11.76 -9.20 1.39
C ASP A 16 11.87 -9.88 0.01
N GLU A 17 12.97 -10.57 -0.26
CA GLU A 17 13.26 -11.16 -1.58
C GLU A 17 12.16 -12.09 -2.10
N ASP A 18 11.48 -12.83 -1.21
CA ASP A 18 10.52 -13.88 -1.55
C ASP A 18 9.06 -13.52 -1.21
N ARG A 19 8.83 -12.47 -0.42
CA ARG A 19 7.49 -12.15 0.10
C ARG A 19 6.99 -10.79 -0.36
N TYR A 20 5.76 -10.83 -0.86
CA TYR A 20 4.92 -9.64 -1.08
C TYR A 20 3.80 -9.60 -0.06
N CYS A 21 3.45 -8.41 0.37
CA CYS A 21 2.40 -8.17 1.34
C CYS A 21 1.44 -7.10 0.83
N PHE A 22 0.20 -7.14 1.34
CA PHE A 22 -0.80 -6.12 1.09
C PHE A 22 -0.97 -5.26 2.35
N GLY A 23 -0.90 -3.95 2.17
CA GLY A 23 -1.22 -2.96 3.19
C GLY A 23 -2.52 -2.26 2.84
N ARG A 24 -3.26 -1.83 3.87
CA ARG A 24 -4.36 -0.85 3.72
C ARG A 24 -3.92 0.45 4.35
N ILE A 25 -4.18 1.56 3.66
CA ILE A 25 -3.89 2.89 4.18
C ILE A 25 -4.96 3.24 5.19
N ILE A 26 -4.57 3.42 6.44
CA ILE A 26 -5.50 3.67 7.55
C ILE A 26 -5.73 5.18 7.74
N THR A 27 -4.68 5.99 7.58
CA THR A 27 -4.75 7.45 7.67
C THR A 27 -3.69 8.07 6.77
N LEU A 28 -3.95 9.30 6.32
CA LEU A 28 -2.96 10.19 5.69
C LEU A 28 -2.88 11.41 6.59
N MET A 29 -1.67 11.69 7.06
CA MET A 29 -1.38 12.78 8.01
C MET A 29 -0.91 14.01 7.25
#